data_AF-A0A0D5YSV4-F1
#
_entry.id   AF-A0A0D5YSV4-F1
#
_cell.length_a   1.000
_cell.length_b   1.000
_cell.length_c   1.000
_cell.angle_alpha   90.00
_cell.angle_beta   90.00
_cell.angle_gamma   90.00
#
_symmetry.space_group_name_H-M   'P 1'
#
loop_
_entity.id
_entity.type
_entity.pdbx_description
1 polymer ?
#
loop_
_entity_poly.entity_id
_entity_poly.type
_entity_poly.pdbx_seq_one_letter_code
_entity_poly.pdbx_strand_id
1 'polypeptide(L)'
;MAKVVQVKLKSVPDTIHVGDNLNDITVIVELEFHPIDLKLEMEYLLHLFVYDIHGKMDVPVVISNWDESMIMSVSEDGRSDYFLGKKAVEVKADTEQRYFEVPMALKLGNLSGHYSSVTRKFEVIATLIPAVSKASKWSAPFVSNLLF
;
A
#
# COMPACT_ATOMS: atom_id res chain seq x y z
N MET A 1 -11.43 -6.70 -16.16
CA MET A 1 -10.11 -6.71 -15.49
C MET A 1 -10.31 -6.97 -14.02
N ALA A 2 -9.31 -7.56 -13.38
CA ALA A 2 -9.32 -7.95 -11.99
C ALA A 2 -9.69 -6.79 -11.05
N LYS A 3 -10.37 -7.13 -9.96
CA LYS A 3 -10.93 -6.20 -9.00
C LYS A 3 -10.53 -6.62 -7.60
N VAL A 4 -10.15 -5.63 -6.78
CA VAL A 4 -10.06 -5.81 -5.33
C VAL A 4 -11.48 -5.72 -4.77
N VAL A 5 -12.01 -6.83 -4.28
CA VAL A 5 -13.37 -6.90 -3.71
C VAL A 5 -13.35 -6.37 -2.28
N GLN A 6 -12.33 -6.76 -1.51
CA GLN A 6 -12.26 -6.46 -0.09
C GLN A 6 -10.83 -6.44 0.42
N VAL A 7 -10.57 -5.55 1.37
CA VAL A 7 -9.35 -5.49 2.17
C VAL A 7 -9.77 -5.40 3.64
N LYS A 8 -9.25 -6.30 4.49
CA LYS A 8 -9.56 -6.36 5.92
C LYS A 8 -8.31 -6.63 6.74
N LEU A 9 -8.29 -6.16 7.98
CA LEU A 9 -7.31 -6.56 8.97
C LEU A 9 -7.86 -7.77 9.74
N LYS A 10 -7.15 -8.90 9.71
CA LYS A 10 -7.53 -10.15 10.42
C LYS A 10 -7.16 -10.09 11.89
N SER A 11 -5.95 -9.62 12.16
CA SER A 11 -5.37 -9.55 13.49
C SER A 11 -4.50 -8.32 13.55
N VAL A 12 -4.84 -7.44 14.49
CA VAL A 12 -3.97 -6.37 14.98
C VAL A 12 -3.74 -6.74 16.44
N PRO A 13 -2.49 -6.95 16.89
CA PRO A 13 -2.21 -7.26 18.28
C PRO A 13 -2.56 -6.05 19.13
N ASP A 14 -3.02 -6.30 20.36
CA ASP A 14 -3.35 -5.25 21.32
C ASP A 14 -2.12 -4.37 21.64
N THR A 15 -0.91 -4.89 21.39
CA THR A 15 0.36 -4.20 21.58
C THR A 15 1.28 -4.48 20.41
N ILE A 16 1.79 -3.42 19.76
CA ILE A 16 2.82 -3.51 18.73
C ILE A 16 4.12 -2.97 19.33
N HIS A 17 5.20 -3.75 19.26
CA HIS A 17 6.49 -3.33 19.77
C HIS A 17 7.19 -2.44 18.75
N VAL A 18 7.62 -1.25 19.18
CA VAL A 18 8.29 -0.31 18.27
C VAL A 18 9.72 -0.79 18.02
N GLY A 19 10.06 -1.03 16.75
CA GLY A 19 11.42 -1.36 16.31
C GLY A 19 11.73 -2.86 16.20
N ASP A 20 10.75 -3.74 16.42
CA ASP A 20 10.85 -5.09 15.88
C ASP A 20 10.41 -5.12 14.40
N ASN A 21 11.00 -6.01 13.61
CA ASN A 21 10.59 -6.24 12.22
C ASN A 21 9.67 -7.46 12.13
N LEU A 22 8.89 -7.72 13.19
CA LEU A 22 8.01 -8.87 13.24
C LEU A 22 6.73 -8.56 12.44
N ASN A 23 6.01 -9.61 12.01
CA ASN A 23 4.76 -9.42 11.29
C ASN A 23 3.68 -8.97 12.27
N ASP A 24 3.51 -7.66 12.39
CA ASP A 24 2.61 -7.07 13.39
C ASP A 24 1.15 -7.16 12.99
N ILE A 25 0.84 -7.22 11.69
CA ILE A 25 -0.55 -7.31 11.23
C ILE A 25 -0.70 -8.34 10.12
N THR A 26 -1.90 -8.90 10.01
CA THR A 26 -2.29 -9.74 8.87
C THR A 26 -3.42 -9.09 8.09
N VAL A 27 -3.17 -8.83 6.81
CA VAL A 27 -4.17 -8.27 5.89
C VAL A 27 -4.80 -9.40 5.09
N ILE A 28 -6.13 -9.44 5.07
CA ILE A 28 -6.92 -10.28 4.18
C ILE A 28 -7.29 -9.46 2.95
N VAL A 29 -7.01 -10.02 1.78
CA VAL A 29 -7.40 -9.42 0.51
C VAL A 29 -8.19 -10.44 -0.30
N GLU A 30 -9.34 -10.01 -0.79
CA GLU A 30 -10.17 -10.77 -1.70
C GLU A 30 -10.11 -10.13 -3.08
N LEU A 31 -9.72 -10.93 -4.07
CA LEU A 31 -9.64 -10.54 -5.47
C LEU A 31 -10.66 -11.32 -6.29
N GLU A 32 -11.21 -10.66 -7.30
CA GLU A 32 -12.07 -11.25 -8.31
C GLU A 32 -11.48 -10.97 -9.68
N PHE A 33 -11.31 -12.01 -10.50
CA PHE A 33 -10.72 -11.91 -11.83
C PHE A 33 -11.80 -11.95 -12.90
N HIS A 34 -11.63 -11.14 -13.94
CA HIS A 34 -12.53 -11.19 -15.08
C HIS A 34 -12.25 -12.46 -15.90
N PRO A 35 -13.25 -13.06 -16.59
CA PRO A 35 -13.02 -14.25 -17.41
C PRO A 35 -11.91 -14.11 -18.47
N ILE A 36 -11.67 -12.88 -18.93
CA ILE A 36 -10.55 -12.58 -19.85
C ILE A 36 -9.18 -12.74 -19.18
N ASP A 37 -9.08 -12.35 -17.91
CA ASP A 37 -7.84 -12.41 -17.14
C ASP A 37 -7.49 -13.88 -16.89
N LEU A 38 -8.49 -14.72 -16.60
CA LEU A 38 -8.36 -16.18 -16.45
C LEU A 38 -7.93 -16.85 -17.75
N LYS A 39 -8.59 -16.52 -18.86
CA LYS A 39 -8.30 -17.11 -20.17
C LYS A 39 -6.88 -16.80 -20.65
N LEU A 40 -6.37 -15.63 -20.29
CA LEU A 40 -5.02 -15.17 -20.64
C LEU A 40 -4.00 -15.49 -19.54
N GLU A 41 -4.41 -16.15 -18.45
CA GLU A 41 -3.56 -16.44 -17.30
C GLU A 41 -2.80 -15.22 -16.78
N MET A 42 -3.48 -14.06 -16.73
CA MET A 42 -2.83 -12.78 -16.47
C MET A 42 -2.16 -12.74 -15.10
N GLU A 43 -0.98 -12.12 -15.08
CA GLU A 43 -0.21 -11.87 -13.86
C GLU A 43 -0.41 -10.43 -13.36
N TYR A 44 -0.48 -10.31 -12.05
CA TYR A 44 -0.67 -9.08 -11.31
C TYR A 44 0.30 -8.99 -10.15
N LEU A 45 0.64 -7.77 -9.76
CA LEU A 45 1.30 -7.49 -8.50
C LEU A 45 0.32 -6.76 -7.58
N LEU A 46 0.00 -7.38 -6.46
CA LEU A 46 -0.82 -6.82 -5.40
C LEU A 46 0.08 -6.04 -4.44
N HIS A 47 -0.01 -4.72 -4.48
CA HIS A 47 0.63 -3.85 -3.50
C HIS A 47 -0.33 -3.56 -2.34
N LEU A 48 0.17 -3.75 -1.13
CA LEU A 48 -0.49 -3.38 0.12
C LEU A 48 0.32 -2.32 0.82
N PHE A 49 -0.37 -1.28 1.29
CA PHE A 49 0.22 -0.12 1.93
C PHE A 49 -0.51 0.18 3.22
N VAL A 50 0.23 0.33 4.31
CA VAL A 50 -0.34 0.54 5.65
C VAL A 50 -0.01 1.95 6.12
N TYR A 51 -1.01 2.65 6.64
CA TYR A 51 -0.90 4.00 7.15
C TYR A 51 -1.40 4.11 8.58
N ASP A 52 -0.81 5.03 9.33
CA ASP A 52 -1.34 5.53 10.60
C ASP A 52 -2.08 6.84 10.36
N ILE A 53 -3.41 6.79 10.42
CA ILE A 53 -4.27 7.92 10.10
C ILE A 53 -4.39 8.84 11.32
N HIS A 54 -4.02 10.11 11.13
CA HIS A 54 -4.12 11.14 12.15
C HIS A 54 -5.23 12.15 11.79
N GLY A 55 -6.48 11.79 12.11
CA GLY A 55 -7.64 12.66 11.89
C GLY A 55 -8.36 12.36 10.57
N LYS A 56 -8.41 13.32 9.64
CA LYS A 56 -9.05 13.16 8.33
C LYS A 56 -8.05 12.46 7.39
N MET A 57 -8.48 11.38 6.72
CA MET A 57 -7.66 10.60 5.81
C MET A 57 -7.10 11.49 4.69
N ASP A 58 -5.77 11.56 4.57
CA ASP A 58 -5.12 12.14 3.39
C ASP A 58 -5.29 11.16 2.22
N VAL A 59 -5.57 11.65 1.01
CA VAL A 59 -5.65 10.79 -0.17
C VAL A 59 -4.24 10.49 -0.65
N PRO A 60 -3.76 9.24 -0.57
CA PRO A 60 -2.43 8.93 -1.07
C PRO A 60 -2.45 8.81 -2.59
N VAL A 61 -1.49 9.47 -3.23
CA VAL A 61 -1.24 9.31 -4.67
C VAL A 61 -0.30 8.12 -4.85
N VAL A 62 -0.82 7.04 -5.43
CA VAL A 62 -0.03 5.86 -5.79
C VAL A 62 0.53 6.06 -7.20
N ILE A 63 1.85 6.15 -7.31
CA ILE A 63 2.54 6.06 -8.59
C ILE A 63 2.77 4.58 -8.85
N SER A 64 1.83 3.98 -9.57
CA SER A 64 1.84 2.57 -9.91
C SER A 64 2.92 2.24 -10.93
N ASN A 65 3.85 1.39 -10.54
CA ASN A 65 4.81 0.73 -11.42
C ASN A 65 4.91 -0.75 -11.03
N TRP A 66 5.21 -1.63 -12.00
CA TRP A 66 5.18 -3.08 -11.80
C TRP A 66 6.14 -3.54 -10.70
N ASP A 67 7.33 -2.97 -10.60
CA ASP A 67 8.35 -3.31 -9.61
C ASP A 67 8.48 -2.24 -8.52
N GLU A 68 8.44 -0.98 -8.92
CA GLU A 68 8.79 0.16 -8.08
C GLU A 68 7.60 1.11 -7.88
N SER A 69 6.51 0.59 -7.32
CA SER A 69 5.41 1.47 -6.88
C SER A 69 5.86 2.35 -5.71
N MET A 70 5.61 3.65 -5.84
CA MET A 70 5.86 4.64 -4.81
C MET A 70 4.56 5.35 -4.43
N ILE A 71 4.48 5.76 -3.17
CA ILE A 71 3.37 6.56 -2.66
C ILE A 71 3.86 7.95 -2.36
N MET A 72 3.02 8.92 -2.68
CA MET A 72 3.15 10.29 -2.19
C MET A 72 1.91 10.62 -1.36
N SER A 73 2.09 11.05 -0.12
CA SER A 73 1.02 11.69 0.64
C SER A 73 0.83 13.11 0.12
N VAL A 74 -0.42 13.50 -0.11
CA VAL A 74 -0.79 14.89 -0.38
C VAL A 74 -1.55 15.37 0.85
N SER A 75 -0.86 16.06 1.76
CA SER A 75 -1.47 16.64 2.96
C SER A 75 -2.06 18.00 2.62
N GLU A 76 -3.36 18.19 2.83
CA GLU A 76 -4.01 19.51 2.63
C GLU A 76 -3.73 20.49 3.79
N ASP A 77 -3.49 19.98 5.01
CA ASP A 77 -3.47 20.80 6.25
C ASP A 77 -2.14 20.72 7.05
N GLY A 78 -1.05 20.24 6.45
CA GLY A 78 0.26 20.14 7.12
C GLY A 78 0.35 19.06 8.23
N ARG A 79 -0.73 18.30 8.44
CA ARG A 79 -0.71 17.00 9.13
C ARG A 79 -0.64 15.93 8.04
N SER A 80 0.32 15.02 8.12
CA SER A 80 0.48 13.93 7.16
C SER A 80 0.20 12.61 7.87
N ASP A 81 -0.59 11.76 7.24
CA ASP A 81 -0.67 10.34 7.62
C ASP A 81 0.74 9.71 7.53
N TYR A 82 1.09 8.85 8.49
CA TYR A 82 2.40 8.21 8.52
C TYR A 82 2.36 6.89 7.76
N PHE A 83 3.18 6.78 6.74
CA PHE A 83 3.40 5.52 6.03
C PHE A 83 4.16 4.53 6.92
N LEU A 84 3.53 3.40 7.22
CA LEU A 84 4.09 2.39 8.13
C LEU A 84 4.73 1.22 7.38
N GLY A 85 4.27 0.89 6.18
CA GLY A 85 4.82 -0.27 5.50
C GLY A 85 4.21 -0.52 4.13
N LYS A 86 4.98 -1.24 3.30
CA LYS A 86 4.51 -1.79 2.03
C LYS A 86 4.85 -3.26 1.93
N LYS A 87 3.98 -4.01 1.25
CA LYS A 87 4.26 -5.38 0.81
C LYS A 87 3.71 -5.58 -0.59
N ALA A 88 4.42 -6.35 -1.40
CA ALA A 88 3.99 -6.75 -2.73
C ALA A 88 3.82 -8.27 -2.76
N VAL A 89 2.79 -8.76 -3.44
CA VAL A 89 2.51 -10.17 -3.63
C VAL A 89 2.21 -10.42 -5.11
N GLU A 90 2.91 -11.38 -5.70
CA GLU A 90 2.63 -11.85 -7.06
C GLU A 90 1.34 -12.66 -7.09
N VAL A 91 0.52 -12.39 -8.08
CA VAL A 91 -0.83 -12.93 -8.21
C VAL A 91 -1.04 -13.38 -9.65
N LYS A 92 -1.46 -14.63 -9.84
CA LYS A 92 -1.86 -15.15 -11.14
C LYS A 92 -3.36 -15.35 -11.18
N ALA A 93 -4.01 -14.98 -12.28
CA ALA A 93 -5.42 -15.20 -12.53
C ALA A 93 -5.66 -16.66 -12.94
N ASP A 94 -5.68 -17.56 -11.96
CA ASP A 94 -5.91 -18.99 -12.13
C ASP A 94 -7.31 -19.44 -11.69
N THR A 95 -7.95 -18.68 -10.79
CA THR A 95 -9.32 -18.91 -10.30
C THR A 95 -10.14 -17.63 -10.33
N GLU A 96 -11.47 -17.73 -10.47
CA GLU A 96 -12.37 -16.55 -10.50
C GLU A 96 -12.23 -15.65 -9.27
N GLN A 97 -12.03 -16.26 -8.11
CA GLN A 97 -11.82 -15.57 -6.85
C GLN A 97 -10.57 -16.10 -6.16
N ARG A 98 -9.86 -15.22 -5.47
CA ARG A 98 -8.67 -15.59 -4.71
C ARG A 98 -8.56 -14.81 -3.41
N TYR A 99 -8.19 -15.52 -2.37
CA TYR A 99 -8.01 -14.99 -1.03
C TYR A 99 -6.53 -15.01 -0.65
N PHE A 100 -6.05 -13.89 -0.14
CA PHE A 100 -4.68 -13.75 0.34
C PHE A 100 -4.69 -13.37 1.82
N GLU A 101 -3.90 -14.08 2.61
CA GLU A 101 -3.52 -13.65 3.96
C GLU A 101 -2.07 -13.18 3.91
N VAL A 102 -1.88 -11.87 3.98
CA VAL A 102 -0.58 -11.24 3.80
C VAL A 102 -0.10 -10.69 5.15
N PRO A 103 0.88 -11.34 5.79
CA PRO A 103 1.49 -10.80 7.00
C PRO A 103 2.36 -9.58 6.63
N MET A 104 2.25 -8.49 7.36
CA MET A 104 3.00 -7.25 7.12
C MET A 104 3.72 -6.81 8.39
N ALA A 105 5.00 -6.46 8.24
CA ALA A 105 5.79 -5.81 9.27
C ALA A 105 5.61 -4.30 9.20
N LEU A 106 5.42 -3.64 10.34
CA LEU A 106 5.19 -2.20 10.41
C LEU A 106 6.45 -1.48 10.87
N LYS A 107 6.88 -0.48 10.11
CA LYS A 107 7.96 0.43 10.51
C LYS A 107 7.38 1.52 11.39
N LEU A 108 7.21 1.22 12.66
CA LEU A 108 6.94 2.24 13.68
C LEU A 108 8.27 2.93 14.00
N GLY A 109 8.42 4.19 13.57
CA GLY A 109 9.60 5.00 13.86
C GLY A 109 9.77 5.28 15.36
N ASN A 110 11.00 5.58 15.79
CA ASN A 110 11.34 6.01 17.15
C ASN A 110 10.29 7.01 17.65
N LEU A 111 9.63 6.70 18.78
CA LEU A 111 8.69 7.55 19.51
C LEU A 111 9.38 8.79 20.15
N SER A 112 10.36 9.37 19.47
CA SER A 112 11.10 10.54 19.94
C SER A 112 10.37 11.81 19.52
N GLY A 113 9.34 12.16 20.28
CA GLY A 113 8.67 13.46 20.18
C GLY A 113 7.20 13.38 20.54
N HIS A 114 6.85 13.69 21.79
CA HIS A 114 5.55 14.14 22.32
C HIS A 114 4.20 13.55 21.84
N TYR A 115 4.16 12.45 21.10
CA TYR A 115 2.91 11.82 20.66
C TYR A 115 2.65 10.52 21.43
N SER A 116 2.09 10.67 22.63
CA SER A 116 1.51 9.56 23.39
C SER A 116 0.04 9.35 23.00
N SER A 117 -0.24 9.02 21.74
CA SER A 117 -1.55 8.47 21.40
C SER A 117 -1.54 6.98 21.74
N VAL A 118 -2.18 6.64 22.86
CA VAL A 118 -2.41 5.24 23.31
C VAL A 118 -3.24 4.46 22.29
N THR A 119 -3.96 5.16 21.40
CA THR A 119 -4.76 4.59 20.31
C THR A 119 -4.30 5.14 18.96
N ARG A 120 -4.05 4.24 18.01
CA ARG A 120 -3.69 4.54 16.62
C ARG A 120 -4.72 3.93 15.69
N LYS A 121 -4.98 4.60 14.55
CA LYS A 121 -5.97 4.16 13.57
C LYS A 121 -5.23 3.71 12.31
N PHE A 122 -5.16 2.41 12.10
CA PHE A 122 -4.52 1.85 10.91
C PHE A 122 -5.53 1.67 9.77
N GLU A 123 -5.14 2.05 8.57
CA GLU A 123 -5.85 1.69 7.35
C GLU A 123 -4.88 1.11 6.32
N VAL A 124 -5.41 0.19 5.51
CA VAL A 124 -4.65 -0.51 4.47
C VAL A 124 -5.25 -0.24 3.11
N ILE A 125 -4.41 0.20 2.19
CA ILE A 125 -4.76 0.42 0.80
C ILE A 125 -4.16 -0.71 -0.02
N ALA A 126 -5.00 -1.35 -0.82
CA ALA A 126 -4.59 -2.34 -1.79
C ALA A 126 -4.67 -1.75 -3.21
N THR A 127 -3.66 -2.03 -4.01
CA THR A 127 -3.64 -1.68 -5.43
C THR A 127 -3.16 -2.89 -6.22
N LEU A 128 -3.90 -3.24 -7.27
CA LEU A 128 -3.57 -4.35 -8.15
C LEU A 128 -3.06 -3.79 -9.48
N ILE A 129 -1.83 -4.13 -9.84
CA ILE A 129 -1.18 -3.66 -11.07
C ILE A 129 -1.01 -4.88 -11.98
N PRO A 130 -1.50 -4.89 -13.24
CA PRO A 130 -1.20 -5.96 -14.19
C PRO A 130 0.24 -5.90 -14.74
N ALA A 131 0.82 -7.06 -15.07
CA ALA A 131 2.20 -7.25 -15.56
C ALA A 131 2.61 -6.34 -16.71
N VAL A 132 1.65 -5.98 -17.56
CA VAL A 132 1.89 -5.19 -18.76
C VAL A 132 0.97 -3.96 -18.84
N SER A 133 0.54 -3.43 -17.68
CA SER A 133 -0.47 -2.36 -17.68
C SER A 133 0.07 -0.98 -18.05
N LYS A 134 1.26 -0.62 -17.56
CA LYS A 134 1.86 0.70 -17.73
C LYS A 134 3.35 0.67 -17.35
N ALA A 135 4.20 1.30 -18.16
CA ALA A 135 5.61 1.54 -17.84
C ALA A 135 5.88 3.05 -17.90
N SER A 136 6.33 3.65 -16.80
CA SER A 136 6.62 5.09 -16.73
C SER A 136 7.68 5.39 -15.67
N LYS A 137 8.61 6.30 -15.97
CA LYS A 137 9.68 6.74 -15.06
C LYS A 137 9.85 8.25 -15.18
N TRP A 138 9.96 8.95 -14.05
CA TRP A 138 10.28 10.37 -14.03
C TRP A 138 11.75 10.60 -14.42
N SER A 139 12.03 11.67 -15.15
CA SER A 139 13.41 12.14 -15.34
C SER A 139 13.96 12.69 -14.02
N ALA A 140 15.29 12.78 -13.90
CA ALA A 140 15.90 13.57 -12.84
C ALA A 140 15.47 15.06 -12.95
N PRO A 141 15.32 15.78 -11.82
CA PRO A 141 15.03 17.21 -11.85
C PRO A 141 16.19 17.96 -12.50
N PHE A 142 15.88 18.97 -13.33
CA PHE A 142 16.87 19.88 -13.88
C PHE A 142 16.51 21.33 -13.53
N VAL A 143 17.54 22.14 -13.28
CA VAL A 143 17.39 23.57 -12.96
C VAL A 143 17.80 24.37 -14.19
N SER A 144 16.96 25.34 -14.59
CA SER A 144 17.25 26.27 -15.68
C SER A 144 17.07 27.70 -15.19
N ASN A 145 17.99 28.59 -15.57
CA ASN A 145 17.86 30.02 -15.30
C ASN A 145 16.94 30.66 -16.35
N LEU A 146 15.96 31.44 -15.90
CA LEU A 146 15.13 32.27 -16.78
C LEU A 146 15.77 33.67 -16.84
N LEU A 147 16.15 34.10 -18.04
CA LEU A 147 16.59 35.47 -18.31
C LEU A 147 15.39 36.30 -18.77
N PHE A 148 15.21 37.47 -18.17
CA PHE A 148 14.21 38.48 -18.56
C PHE A 148 14.92 39.70 -19.14
#